data_AF-A0A511RLV7-F1
#
_entry.id   AF-A0A511RLV7-F1
#
_cell.length_a   1.000
_cell.length_b   1.000
_cell.length_c   1.000
_cell.angle_alpha   90.00
_cell.angle_beta   90.00
_cell.angle_gamma   90.00
#
_symmetry.space_group_name_H-M   'P 1'
#
loop_
_entity.id
_entity.type
_entity.pdbx_description
1 polymer ?
#
loop_
_entity_poly.entity_id
_entity_poly.type
_entity_poly.pdbx_seq_one_letter_code
_entity_poly.pdbx_strand_id
1 'polypeptide(L)'
;MAGVIGGATGAAVTAIVIIFEMTLDYSAVLPMAITVADSYGLRKALLSESIYTMKLERRGHPMPDALQTNFAYMQPVAQIMEQRVARLQADTAVAAFLDAQREQLATHWFWPTQRGGRRAT
;
A
#
# COMPACT_ATOMS: atom_id res chain seq x y z
N MET A 1 4.16 -24.24 -14.32
CA MET A 1 4.86 -23.11 -13.66
C MET A 1 3.92 -22.00 -13.21
N ALA A 2 3.01 -21.49 -14.07
CA ALA A 2 2.09 -20.40 -13.72
C ALA A 2 1.36 -20.59 -12.37
N GLY A 3 0.82 -21.79 -12.11
CA GLY A 3 0.12 -22.11 -10.86
C GLY A 3 0.97 -21.89 -9.61
N VAL A 4 2.25 -22.30 -9.63
CA VAL A 4 3.17 -22.09 -8.52
C VAL A 4 3.40 -20.61 -8.24
N ILE A 5 3.56 -19.81 -9.29
CA ILE A 5 3.81 -18.37 -9.17
C ILE A 5 2.55 -17.67 -8.62
N GLY A 6 1.39 -17.90 -9.25
CA GLY A 6 0.12 -17.29 -8.81
C GLY A 6 -0.29 -17.75 -7.41
N GLY A 7 -0.07 -19.03 -7.10
CA GLY A 7 -0.29 -19.64 -5.80
C GLY A 7 0.62 -19.09 -4.72
N ALA A 8 1.94 -18.99 -4.92
CA ALA A 8 2.86 -18.53 -3.88
C ALA A 8 2.82 -17.01 -3.65
N THR A 9 2.73 -16.24 -4.73
CA THR A 9 2.87 -14.77 -4.68
C THR A 9 1.56 -14.03 -4.45
N GLY A 10 0.42 -14.66 -4.76
CA GLY A 10 -0.87 -13.99 -4.81
C GLY A 10 -1.15 -13.22 -6.11
N ALA A 11 -0.19 -13.12 -7.03
CA ALA A 11 -0.33 -12.39 -8.29
C ALA A 11 -0.90 -13.27 -9.42
N ALA A 12 -2.13 -13.78 -9.24
CA ALA A 12 -2.74 -14.76 -10.14
C ALA A 12 -2.81 -14.31 -11.61
N VAL A 13 -3.37 -13.11 -11.87
CA VAL A 13 -3.51 -12.57 -13.24
C VAL A 13 -2.14 -12.33 -13.87
N THR A 14 -1.21 -11.72 -13.11
CA THR A 14 0.15 -11.44 -13.59
C THR A 14 0.90 -12.73 -13.94
N ALA A 15 0.76 -13.79 -13.14
CA ALA A 15 1.37 -15.08 -13.42
C ALA A 15 0.83 -15.72 -14.72
N ILE A 16 -0.48 -15.62 -14.97
CA ILE A 16 -1.10 -16.07 -16.22
C ILE A 16 -0.54 -15.28 -17.40
N VAL A 17 -0.49 -13.95 -17.30
CA VAL A 17 -0.03 -13.07 -18.39
C VAL A 17 1.44 -13.33 -18.73
N ILE A 18 2.33 -13.35 -17.74
CA ILE A 18 3.77 -13.58 -17.96
C ILE A 18 4.00 -14.94 -18.62
N ILE A 19 3.37 -16.00 -18.12
CA ILE A 19 3.58 -17.33 -18.70
C ILE A 19 2.93 -17.45 -20.07
N PHE A 20 1.73 -16.90 -20.27
CA PHE A 20 1.13 -16.82 -21.59
C PHE A 20 2.05 -16.09 -22.58
N GLU A 21 2.57 -14.93 -22.22
CA GLU A 21 3.42 -14.12 -23.09
C GLU A 21 4.74 -14.84 -23.43
N MET A 22 5.34 -15.56 -22.49
CA MET A 22 6.55 -16.34 -22.74
C MET A 22 6.30 -17.60 -23.57
N THR A 23 5.08 -18.14 -23.57
CA THR A 23 4.75 -19.39 -24.28
C THR A 23 4.05 -19.16 -25.62
N LEU A 24 3.29 -18.06 -25.77
CA LEU A 24 2.45 -17.69 -26.93
C LEU A 24 1.49 -18.78 -27.42
N ASP A 25 1.17 -19.76 -26.55
CA ASP A 25 0.26 -20.85 -26.86
C ASP A 25 -1.16 -20.53 -26.37
N TYR A 26 -2.03 -20.20 -27.33
CA TYR A 26 -3.44 -19.87 -27.08
C TYR A 26 -4.26 -21.06 -26.58
N SER A 27 -3.89 -22.29 -26.96
CA SER A 27 -4.61 -23.49 -26.54
C SER A 27 -4.42 -23.78 -25.05
N ALA A 28 -3.27 -23.37 -24.50
CA ALA A 28 -2.92 -23.57 -23.10
C ALA A 28 -3.50 -22.52 -22.14
N VAL A 29 -4.05 -21.40 -22.63
CA VAL A 29 -4.50 -20.27 -21.79
C VAL A 29 -5.61 -20.66 -20.83
N LEU A 30 -6.65 -21.34 -21.32
CA LEU A 30 -7.81 -21.75 -20.53
C LEU A 30 -7.43 -22.77 -19.44
N PRO A 31 -6.77 -23.90 -19.76
CA PRO A 31 -6.31 -24.85 -18.76
C PRO A 31 -5.36 -24.23 -17.73
N MET A 32 -4.46 -23.35 -18.19
CA MET A 32 -3.52 -22.66 -17.31
C MET A 32 -4.23 -21.72 -16.34
N ALA A 33 -5.22 -20.95 -16.80
CA ALA A 33 -5.99 -20.04 -15.96
C ALA A 33 -6.73 -20.80 -14.85
N ILE A 34 -7.35 -21.93 -15.18
CA ILE A 34 -8.01 -22.83 -14.19
C ILE A 34 -6.99 -23.32 -13.17
N THR A 35 -5.85 -23.83 -13.63
CA THR A 35 -4.77 -24.32 -12.75
C THR A 35 -4.29 -23.23 -11.78
N VAL A 36 -4.15 -22.00 -12.26
CA VAL A 36 -3.75 -20.86 -11.43
C VAL A 36 -4.85 -20.47 -10.43
N ALA A 37 -6.11 -20.46 -10.86
CA ALA A 37 -7.26 -20.17 -10.01
C ALA A 37 -7.38 -21.20 -8.87
N ASP A 38 -7.26 -22.48 -9.17
CA ASP A 38 -7.30 -23.56 -8.18
C ASP A 38 -6.12 -23.46 -7.20
N SER A 39 -4.90 -23.25 -7.71
CA SER A 39 -3.71 -23.11 -6.87
C SER A 39 -3.80 -21.89 -5.94
N TYR A 40 -4.26 -20.75 -6.47
CA TYR A 40 -4.47 -19.54 -5.68
C TYR A 40 -5.60 -19.71 -4.65
N GLY A 41 -6.71 -20.33 -5.06
CA GLY A 41 -7.86 -20.60 -4.19
C GLY A 41 -7.49 -21.55 -3.05
N LEU A 42 -6.77 -22.63 -3.35
CA LEU A 42 -6.26 -23.56 -2.34
C LEU A 42 -5.29 -22.87 -1.39
N ARG A 43 -4.37 -22.04 -1.90
CA ARG A 43 -3.50 -21.23 -1.02
C ARG A 43 -4.36 -20.40 -0.08
N LYS A 44 -5.31 -19.63 -0.61
CA LYS A 44 -6.15 -18.73 0.19
C LYS A 44 -7.03 -19.46 1.22
N ALA A 45 -7.43 -20.70 0.93
CA ALA A 45 -8.21 -21.52 1.85
C ALA A 45 -7.37 -22.08 3.01
N LEU A 46 -6.10 -22.40 2.76
CA LEU A 46 -5.19 -23.00 3.76
C LEU A 46 -4.35 -21.97 4.51
N LEU A 47 -4.00 -20.87 3.84
CA LEU A 47 -3.07 -19.83 4.29
C LEU A 47 -3.65 -18.47 3.92
N SER A 48 -3.83 -17.62 4.92
CA SER A 48 -4.21 -16.22 4.73
C SER A 48 -3.15 -15.47 3.93
N GLU A 49 -1.88 -15.76 4.20
CA GLU A 49 -0.75 -14.99 3.72
C GLU A 49 -0.10 -15.54 2.44
N SER A 50 0.38 -14.63 1.59
CA SER A 50 1.27 -14.93 0.48
C SER A 50 2.73 -15.01 0.94
N ILE A 51 3.65 -15.45 0.08
CA ILE A 51 5.09 -15.43 0.38
C ILE A 51 5.61 -14.03 0.73
N TYR A 52 5.00 -12.98 0.17
CA TYR A 52 5.41 -11.60 0.41
C TYR A 52 4.93 -11.09 1.77
N THR A 53 3.68 -11.37 2.10
CA THR A 53 3.04 -10.84 3.31
C THR A 53 3.43 -11.66 4.54
N MET A 54 3.66 -12.98 4.40
CA MET A 54 4.17 -13.84 5.47
C MET A 54 5.52 -13.33 6.02
N LYS A 55 6.37 -12.75 5.17
CA LYS A 55 7.64 -12.16 5.62
C LYS A 55 7.44 -10.91 6.48
N LEU A 56 6.42 -10.11 6.18
CA LEU A 56 6.07 -8.91 6.93
C LEU A 56 5.38 -9.27 8.25
N GLU A 57 4.46 -10.22 8.22
CA GLU A 57 3.75 -10.70 9.40
C GLU A 57 4.73 -11.26 10.44
N ARG A 58 5.72 -12.06 10.02
CA ARG A 58 6.79 -12.56 10.91
C ARG A 58 7.63 -11.46 11.57
N ARG A 59 7.61 -10.23 11.03
CA ARG A 59 8.30 -9.05 11.59
C ARG A 59 7.38 -8.16 12.43
N GLY A 60 6.13 -8.57 12.65
CA GLY A 60 5.14 -7.78 13.38
C GLY A 60 4.54 -6.63 12.55
N HIS A 61 4.67 -6.68 11.22
CA HIS A 61 4.05 -5.71 10.31
C HIS A 61 2.91 -6.39 9.54
N PRO A 62 1.70 -6.50 10.13
CA PRO A 62 0.56 -7.10 9.45
C PRO A 62 0.17 -6.25 8.22
N MET A 63 -0.02 -6.91 7.08
CA MET A 63 -0.45 -6.26 5.84
C MET A 63 -1.91 -6.61 5.56
N PRO A 64 -2.81 -5.64 5.38
CA PRO A 64 -4.18 -5.90 4.99
C PRO A 64 -4.25 -6.60 3.62
N ASP A 65 -5.00 -7.69 3.55
CA ASP A 65 -5.07 -8.61 2.39
C ASP A 65 -5.74 -8.01 1.15
N ALA A 66 -6.48 -6.92 1.34
CA ALA A 66 -6.86 -6.01 0.27
C ALA A 66 -6.93 -4.59 0.85
N LEU A 67 -6.90 -3.59 -0.03
CA LEU A 67 -7.66 -2.36 0.18
C LEU A 67 -9.14 -2.76 0.22
N GLN A 68 -9.56 -3.54 1.21
CA GLN A 68 -10.93 -3.50 1.63
C GLN A 68 -11.12 -2.03 1.98
N THR A 69 -11.97 -1.36 1.21
CA THR A 69 -12.75 -0.25 1.70
C THR A 69 -13.39 -0.78 2.98
N ASN A 70 -12.66 -0.70 4.09
CA ASN A 70 -13.22 -0.99 5.38
C ASN A 70 -14.38 0.00 5.45
N PHE A 71 -15.62 -0.49 5.51
CA PHE A 71 -16.77 0.41 5.61
C PHE A 71 -16.66 1.27 6.89
N ALA A 72 -15.80 0.88 7.84
CA ALA A 72 -15.35 1.71 8.96
C ALA A 72 -14.59 3.00 8.54
N TYR A 73 -14.05 3.07 7.32
CA TYR A 73 -13.45 4.27 6.71
C TYR A 73 -14.43 5.10 5.87
N MET A 74 -15.75 4.86 5.96
CA MET A 74 -16.74 5.92 5.65
C MET A 74 -16.74 7.03 6.74
N GLN A 75 -15.65 7.18 7.48
CA GLN A 75 -15.46 8.28 8.40
C GLN A 75 -14.89 9.48 7.63
N PRO A 76 -15.36 10.70 7.92
CA PRO A 76 -14.77 11.91 7.39
C PRO A 76 -13.25 11.91 7.62
N VAL A 77 -12.47 12.27 6.60
CA VAL A 77 -10.99 12.37 6.70
C VAL A 77 -10.57 13.19 7.93
N ALA A 78 -11.35 14.22 8.28
CA ALA A 78 -11.15 15.05 9.47
C ALA A 78 -11.07 14.27 10.80
N GLN A 79 -11.65 13.06 10.88
CA GLN A 79 -11.65 12.21 12.08
C GLN A 79 -10.44 11.25 12.14
N ILE A 80 -9.78 10.99 11.01
CA ILE A 80 -8.65 10.04 10.92
C ILE A 80 -7.33 10.78 10.76
N MET A 81 -7.35 11.94 10.10
CA MET A 81 -6.14 12.74 9.87
C MET A 81 -5.59 13.29 11.18
N GLU A 82 -4.26 13.34 11.30
CA GLU A 82 -3.60 14.08 12.36
C GLU A 82 -3.97 15.57 12.23
N GLN A 83 -4.63 16.11 13.25
CA GLN A 83 -5.06 17.51 13.24
C GLN A 83 -3.97 18.45 13.73
N ARG A 84 -3.01 17.96 14.52
CA ARG A 84 -1.91 18.76 15.08
C ARG A 84 -0.74 18.84 14.11
N VAL A 85 -0.98 19.47 12.97
CA VAL A 85 0.07 19.69 11.97
C VAL A 85 0.73 21.04 12.20
N ALA A 86 2.05 21.05 12.41
CA ALA A 86 2.83 22.28 12.50
C ALA A 86 2.88 22.97 11.13
N ARG A 87 2.36 24.20 11.04
CA ARG A 87 2.37 24.99 9.82
C ARG A 87 3.55 25.96 9.85
N LEU A 88 4.32 25.99 8.76
CA LEU A 88 5.39 26.97 8.57
C LEU A 88 4.87 28.12 7.73
N GLN A 89 5.16 29.35 8.15
CA GLN A 89 4.92 30.49 7.27
C GLN A 89 5.97 30.51 6.16
N ALA A 90 5.55 30.84 4.93
CA ALA A 90 6.43 30.81 3.76
C ALA A 90 7.60 31.83 3.84
N ASP A 91 7.48 32.84 4.71
CA ASP A 91 8.48 33.87 4.98
C ASP A 91 9.38 33.56 6.18
N THR A 92 9.22 32.39 6.82
CA THR A 92 10.05 31.98 7.96
C THR A 92 11.51 31.88 7.52
N ALA A 93 12.39 32.64 8.16
CA ALA A 93 13.82 32.55 7.92
C ALA A 93 14.35 31.17 8.31
N VAL A 94 15.23 30.59 7.49
CA VAL A 94 15.81 29.25 7.69
C VAL A 94 16.46 29.11 9.08
N ALA A 95 17.09 30.17 9.60
CA ALA A 95 17.69 30.18 10.93
C ALA A 95 16.65 29.94 12.04
N ALA A 96 15.53 30.68 12.00
CA ALA A 96 14.45 30.55 12.99
C ALA A 96 13.76 29.17 12.92
N PHE A 97 13.70 28.56 11.72
CA PHE A 97 13.21 27.19 11.56
C PHE A 97 14.13 26.15 12.22
N LEU A 98 15.45 26.29 12.06
CA LEU A 98 16.43 25.38 12.66
C LEU A 98 16.44 25.47 14.19
N ASP A 99 16.23 26.66 14.75
CA ASP A 99 16.12 26.86 16.19
C ASP A 99 14.83 26.21 16.75
N ALA A 100 13.70 26.39 16.07
CA ALA A 100 12.44 25.75 16.44
C ALA A 100 12.50 24.20 16.36
N GLN A 101 13.29 23.66 15.43
CA GLN A 101 13.54 22.21 15.30
C GLN A 101 14.44 21.65 16.40
N ARG A 102 15.39 22.43 16.93
CA ARG A 102 16.27 21.96 18.01
C ARG A 102 15.50 21.68 19.30
N GLU A 103 14.43 22.43 19.57
CA GLU A 103 13.58 22.23 20.76
C GLU A 103 12.56 21.09 20.58
N GLN A 104 12.13 20.82 19.34
CA GLN A 104 11.21 19.73 19.01
C GLN A 104 11.97 18.52 18.47
N LEU A 105 12.44 17.65 19.38
CA LEU A 105 12.98 16.31 19.08
C LEU A 105 11.94 15.31 18.48
N ALA A 106 10.81 15.82 17.96
CA ALA A 106 9.77 15.00 17.36
C ALA A 106 9.98 14.98 15.83
N THR A 107 10.34 13.80 15.31
CA THR A 107 10.65 13.55 13.90
C THR A 107 9.38 13.59 13.03
N HIS A 108 8.79 14.76 12.85
CA HIS A 108 7.77 14.97 11.83
C HIS A 108 8.52 15.14 10.49
N TRP A 109 8.11 14.48 9.41
CA TRP A 109 8.82 14.59 8.10
C TRP A 109 8.11 15.51 7.11
N PHE A 110 7.00 16.13 7.53
CA PHE A 110 6.13 16.90 6.64
C PHE A 110 5.61 18.16 7.33
N TRP A 111 5.91 19.33 6.75
CA TRP A 111 5.39 20.63 7.18
C TRP A 111 4.63 21.32 6.04
N PRO A 112 3.31 21.48 6.12
CA PRO A 112 2.57 22.27 5.15
C PRO A 112 2.96 23.75 5.30
N THR A 113 3.38 24.37 4.20
CA THR A 113 3.66 25.81 4.14
C THR A 113 2.38 26.59 3.88
N GLN A 114 2.07 27.61 4.67
CA GLN A 114 0.95 28.51 4.39
C GLN A 114 1.49 29.83 3.83
N ARG A 115 1.10 30.18 2.60
CA ARG A 115 1.37 31.50 2.01
C ARG A 115 0.24 32.43 2.42
N GLY A 116 0.55 33.57 3.02
CA GLY A 116 -0.45 34.58 3.41
C GLY A 116 -1.30 35.00 2.22
N GLY A 117 -2.52 34.45 2.13
CA GLY A 117 -3.45 34.67 1.02
C GLY A 117 -4.89 34.66 1.54
N ARG A 118 -5.57 35.78 1.32
CA ARG A 118 -6.95 36.11 1.71
C ARG A 118 -7.91 34.91 1.71
N ARG A 119 -8.69 34.80 2.79
CA ARG A 119 -9.94 34.03 2.85
C ARG A 119 -10.80 34.40 1.62
N ALA A 120 -10.99 33.46 0.70
CA ALA A 120 -12.11 33.51 -0.22
C ALA A 120 -13.34 33.03 0.57
N THR A 121 -14.28 33.94 0.71
CA THR A 121 -15.65 33.77 1.22
C THR A 121 -16.39 32.63 0.54
#